data_AF-A0ABD5VZD2-F1
#
_entry.id   AF-A0ABD5VZD2-F1
#
_cell.length_a   1.000
_cell.length_b   1.000
_cell.length_c   1.000
_cell.angle_alpha   90.00
_cell.angle_beta   90.00
_cell.angle_gamma   90.00
#
_symmetry.space_group_name_H-M   'P 1'
#
loop_
_entity.id
_entity.type
_entity.pdbx_description
1 polymer ?
#
loop_
_entity_poly.entity_id
_entity_poly.type
_entity_poly.pdbx_seq_one_letter_code
_entity_poly.pdbx_strand_id
1 'polypeptide(L)'
;MSGADRALVVDALALEEPPGTIREFRLDRPDVDAPEVTMHDYSFTDALAVGDVAYDVPDRVRLLGVVPDQLDPAVELSEPVAAALPELVSRIEQRLVEDTQN
;
A
#
# COMPACT_ATOMS: atom_id res chain seq x y z
N MET A 1 14.00 7.10 4.70
CA MET A 1 13.32 6.95 6.00
C MET A 1 14.34 6.34 6.97
N SER A 2 15.19 7.15 7.61
CA SER A 2 16.35 6.60 8.34
C SER A 2 15.95 5.83 9.61
N GLY A 3 16.32 4.56 9.70
CA GLY A 3 16.21 3.74 10.91
C GLY A 3 14.97 2.83 11.01
N ALA A 4 14.17 2.70 9.96
CA ALA A 4 13.09 1.71 9.93
C ALA A 4 13.55 0.47 9.16
N ASP A 5 13.51 -0.70 9.81
CA ASP A 5 13.84 -1.97 9.14
C ASP A 5 12.79 -2.34 8.08
N ARG A 6 11.55 -1.81 8.18
CA ARG A 6 10.39 -2.20 7.37
C ARG A 6 9.49 -1.00 7.06
N ALA A 7 8.73 -1.07 5.97
CA ALA A 7 7.65 -0.13 5.66
C ALA A 7 6.37 -0.84 5.21
N LEU A 8 5.22 -0.37 5.70
CA LEU A 8 3.89 -0.74 5.23
C LEU A 8 3.21 0.50 4.66
N VAL A 9 2.97 0.51 3.36
CA VAL A 9 2.27 1.57 2.64
C VAL A 9 0.81 1.18 2.53
N VAL A 10 -0.10 2.11 2.82
CA VAL A 10 -1.54 1.90 2.69
C VAL A 10 -2.12 2.92 1.72
N ASP A 11 -2.71 2.47 0.62
CA ASP A 11 -3.36 3.36 -0.36
C ASP A 11 -4.53 2.72 -1.12
N ALA A 12 -5.27 3.52 -1.89
CA ALA A 12 -6.23 3.03 -2.87
C ALA A 12 -5.54 2.40 -4.09
N LEU A 13 -6.11 1.31 -4.60
CA LEU A 13 -5.54 0.53 -5.72
C LEU A 13 -6.46 0.59 -6.93
N ALA A 14 -5.97 1.09 -8.07
CA ALA A 14 -6.69 1.04 -9.33
C ALA A 14 -6.57 -0.36 -9.94
N LEU A 15 -7.42 -1.26 -9.47
CA LEU A 15 -7.51 -2.63 -9.97
C LEU A 15 -8.85 -2.86 -10.65
N GLU A 16 -8.85 -3.71 -11.68
CA GLU A 16 -10.07 -4.21 -12.33
C GLU A 16 -10.76 -5.28 -11.47
N GLU A 17 -11.12 -4.89 -10.24
CA GLU A 17 -11.67 -5.75 -9.19
C GLU A 17 -12.87 -5.08 -8.50
N PRO A 18 -13.70 -5.81 -7.74
CA PRO A 18 -14.82 -5.22 -7.04
C PRO A 18 -14.38 -4.16 -6.01
N PRO A 19 -15.07 -3.02 -5.89
CA PRO A 19 -14.80 -2.03 -4.84
C PRO A 19 -14.82 -2.62 -3.44
N GLY A 20 -13.96 -2.12 -2.55
CA GLY A 20 -13.75 -2.66 -1.20
C GLY A 20 -12.85 -3.90 -1.15
N THR A 21 -12.37 -4.39 -2.30
CA THR A 21 -11.45 -5.52 -2.32
C THR A 21 -10.09 -5.09 -1.78
N ILE A 22 -9.58 -5.84 -0.79
CA ILE A 22 -8.25 -5.59 -0.20
C ILE A 22 -7.22 -6.46 -0.92
N ARG A 23 -6.10 -5.84 -1.30
CA ARG A 23 -4.95 -6.50 -1.92
C ARG A 23 -3.66 -6.11 -1.23
N GLU A 24 -2.70 -7.01 -1.29
CA GLU A 24 -1.38 -6.80 -0.73
C GLU A 24 -0.30 -7.19 -1.74
N PHE A 25 0.67 -6.31 -1.91
CA PHE A 25 1.83 -6.48 -2.76
C PHE A 25 3.10 -6.35 -1.93
N ARG A 26 4.13 -7.11 -2.29
CA ARG A 26 5.46 -6.95 -1.71
C ARG A 26 6.31 -6.22 -2.74
N LEU A 27 6.77 -5.03 -2.39
CA LEU A 27 7.59 -4.17 -3.25
C LEU A 27 9.10 -4.47 -3.08
N ASP A 28 9.44 -5.44 -2.22
CA ASP A 28 10.79 -5.94 -1.98
C ASP A 28 11.31 -6.89 -3.08
N ARG A 29 10.46 -7.24 -4.06
CA ARG A 29 10.84 -8.07 -5.21
C ARG A 29 10.35 -7.44 -6.51
N PRO A 30 11.25 -7.07 -7.44
CA PRO A 30 10.89 -6.42 -8.70
C PRO A 30 10.19 -7.34 -9.73
N ASP A 31 9.91 -8.60 -9.38
CA ASP A 31 9.36 -9.63 -10.29
C ASP A 31 7.83 -9.79 -10.24
N VAL A 32 7.10 -8.90 -9.57
CA VAL A 32 5.63 -8.98 -9.52
C VAL A 32 5.07 -7.69 -10.07
N ASP A 33 4.22 -7.80 -11.09
CA ASP A 33 3.39 -6.72 -11.66
C ASP A 33 2.65 -6.00 -10.52
N ALA A 34 3.29 -4.98 -9.94
CA ALA A 34 2.69 -4.11 -8.98
C ALA A 34 1.64 -3.28 -9.73
N PRO A 35 0.35 -3.34 -9.35
CA PRO A 35 -0.67 -2.59 -10.05
C PRO A 35 -0.46 -1.08 -9.90
N GLU A 36 -1.00 -0.31 -10.86
CA GLU A 36 -1.07 1.15 -10.78
C GLU A 36 -1.76 1.54 -9.46
N VAL A 37 -0.99 2.20 -8.60
CA VAL A 37 -1.44 2.65 -7.29
C VAL A 37 -1.90 4.08 -7.50
N THR A 38 -3.14 4.43 -7.16
CA THR A 38 -3.66 5.78 -7.42
C THR A 38 -2.95 6.93 -6.67
N MET A 39 -1.80 6.67 -6.03
CA MET A 39 -0.87 7.68 -5.54
C MET A 39 -0.22 8.45 -6.70
N HIS A 40 -0.88 9.49 -7.23
CA HIS A 40 -0.21 10.63 -7.88
C HIS A 40 0.97 10.20 -8.81
N ASP A 41 0.62 9.33 -9.75
CA ASP A 41 1.29 8.12 -10.27
C ASP A 41 2.65 8.22 -10.97
N TYR A 42 3.58 9.08 -10.54
CA TYR A 42 4.94 9.02 -11.10
C TYR A 42 6.08 9.31 -10.14
N SER A 43 5.81 9.59 -8.86
CA SER A 43 6.90 9.97 -7.94
C SER A 43 7.33 8.89 -6.96
N PHE A 44 6.53 7.87 -6.62
CA PHE A 44 6.97 6.93 -5.58
C PHE A 44 7.89 5.83 -6.10
N THR A 45 7.56 5.16 -7.21
CA THR A 45 8.43 4.14 -7.82
C THR A 45 9.71 4.76 -8.40
N ASP A 46 9.62 5.94 -9.03
CA ASP A 46 10.79 6.72 -9.45
C ASP A 46 11.58 7.27 -8.25
N ALA A 47 10.94 7.73 -7.17
CA ALA A 47 11.67 8.14 -5.97
C ALA A 47 12.24 6.97 -5.18
N LEU A 48 11.70 5.75 -5.29
CA LEU A 48 12.32 4.55 -4.72
C LEU A 48 13.56 4.15 -5.55
N ALA A 49 13.46 4.19 -6.88
CA ALA A 49 14.57 3.92 -7.78
C ALA A 49 15.69 4.97 -7.71
N VAL A 50 15.35 6.26 -7.55
CA VAL A 50 16.32 7.35 -7.34
C VAL A 50 16.77 7.41 -5.87
N GLY A 51 15.90 7.03 -4.94
CA GLY A 51 16.15 6.96 -3.50
C GLY A 51 17.13 5.86 -3.13
N ASP A 52 17.18 4.75 -3.86
CA ASP A 52 18.18 3.68 -3.65
C ASP A 52 19.64 4.18 -3.79
N VAL A 53 19.84 5.35 -4.42
CA VAL A 53 21.14 6.03 -4.56
C VAL A 53 21.38 7.12 -3.50
N ALA A 54 20.33 7.59 -2.79
CA ALA A 54 20.40 8.79 -1.94
C ALA A 54 19.71 8.69 -0.56
N TYR A 55 18.89 7.68 -0.30
CA TYR A 55 18.08 7.52 0.90
C TYR A 55 18.00 6.06 1.35
N ASP A 56 18.08 5.85 2.66
CA ASP A 56 17.86 4.57 3.33
C ASP A 56 16.38 4.16 3.17
N VAL A 57 16.11 3.27 2.20
CA VAL A 57 14.80 2.66 1.96
C VAL A 57 14.81 1.28 2.64
N PRO A 58 13.76 0.92 3.41
CA PRO A 58 13.76 -0.35 4.13
C PRO A 58 13.81 -1.57 3.21
N ASP A 59 14.59 -2.60 3.60
CA ASP A 59 14.73 -3.86 2.83
C ASP A 59 13.41 -4.63 2.64
N ARG A 60 12.38 -4.35 3.45
CA ARG A 60 11.06 -4.98 3.29
C ARG A 60 9.98 -3.91 3.26
N VAL A 61 9.45 -3.69 2.05
CA VAL A 61 8.33 -2.79 1.81
C VAL A 61 7.12 -3.60 1.36
N ARG A 62 6.00 -3.41 2.04
CA ARG A 62 4.70 -3.98 1.66
C ARG A 62 3.74 -2.85 1.31
N LEU A 63 2.95 -3.06 0.27
CA LEU A 63 1.82 -2.23 -0.09
C LEU A 63 0.54 -2.99 0.24
N LEU A 64 -0.29 -2.42 1.09
CA LEU A 64 -1.63 -2.90 1.36
C LEU A 64 -2.60 -1.86 0.80
N GLY A 65 -3.65 -2.28 0.12
CA GLY A 65 -4.57 -1.30 -0.41
C GLY A 65 -5.95 -1.84 -0.68
N VAL A 66 -6.87 -0.92 -0.94
CA VAL A 66 -8.29 -1.20 -1.16
C VAL A 66 -8.71 -0.66 -2.51
N VAL A 67 -9.50 -1.44 -3.25
CA VAL A 67 -10.05 -1.00 -4.53
C VAL A 67 -11.14 0.04 -4.27
N PRO A 68 -11.02 1.27 -4.81
CA PRO A 68 -12.02 2.30 -4.61
C PRO A 68 -13.27 2.02 -5.47
N ASP A 69 -14.40 2.60 -5.06
CA ASP A 69 -15.64 2.59 -5.86
C ASP A 69 -15.67 3.77 -6.85
N GLN A 70 -15.30 4.95 -6.35
CA GLN A 70 -15.25 6.20 -7.10
C GLN A 70 -14.03 7.01 -6.64
N LEU A 71 -13.44 7.75 -7.57
CA LEU A 71 -12.31 8.67 -7.32
C LEU A 71 -12.73 10.15 -7.46
N ASP A 72 -14.03 10.41 -7.52
CA ASP A 72 -14.57 11.76 -7.55
C ASP A 72 -14.28 12.49 -6.23
N PRO A 73 -14.08 13.82 -6.25
CA PRO A 73 -13.86 14.59 -5.03
C PRO A 73 -15.01 14.41 -4.03
N ALA A 74 -14.74 13.70 -2.95
CA ALA A 74 -15.68 13.44 -1.87
C ALA A 74 -14.96 13.52 -0.51
N VAL A 75 -15.72 13.81 0.55
CA VAL A 75 -15.21 13.81 1.94
C VAL A 75 -15.51 12.48 2.64
N GLU A 76 -16.44 11.72 2.10
CA GLU A 76 -16.89 10.45 2.65
C GLU A 76 -16.33 9.29 1.83
N LEU A 77 -16.14 8.15 2.52
CA LEU A 77 -15.80 6.89 1.86
C LEU A 77 -17.07 6.28 1.27
N SER A 78 -16.93 5.61 0.13
CA SER A 78 -18.02 4.79 -0.40
C SER A 78 -18.33 3.63 0.56
N GLU A 79 -19.59 3.17 0.54
CA GLU A 79 -20.06 2.04 1.35
C GLU A 79 -19.13 0.80 1.27
N PRO A 80 -18.68 0.34 0.09
CA PRO A 80 -17.79 -0.83 0.01
C PRO A 80 -16.41 -0.59 0.64
N VAL A 81 -15.84 0.61 0.52
CA VAL A 81 -14.54 0.94 1.13
C VAL A 81 -14.68 1.08 2.66
N ALA A 82 -15.75 1.73 3.13
CA ALA A 82 -16.04 1.85 4.55
C ALA A 82 -16.27 0.48 5.20
N ALA A 83 -16.95 -0.44 4.51
CA ALA A 83 -17.16 -1.81 4.97
C ALA A 83 -15.85 -2.63 5.02
N ALA A 84 -14.87 -2.31 4.17
CA ALA A 84 -13.57 -2.96 4.13
C ALA A 84 -12.59 -2.46 5.20
N LEU A 85 -12.81 -1.25 5.75
CA LEU A 85 -11.89 -0.65 6.73
C LEU A 85 -11.58 -1.52 7.96
N PRO A 86 -12.55 -2.18 8.63
CA PRO A 86 -12.23 -2.99 9.80
C PRO A 86 -11.28 -4.15 9.48
N GLU A 87 -11.47 -4.80 8.33
CA GLU A 87 -10.59 -5.86 7.84
C GLU A 87 -9.21 -5.31 7.45
N LEU A 88 -9.17 -4.15 6.80
CA LEU A 88 -7.92 -3.47 6.45
C LEU A 88 -7.08 -3.16 7.68
N VAL A 89 -7.70 -2.59 8.73
CA VAL A 89 -7.04 -2.29 10.01
C VAL A 89 -6.56 -3.57 10.68
N SER A 90 -7.37 -4.63 10.72
CA SER A 90 -6.96 -5.92 11.27
C SER A 90 -5.73 -6.48 10.56
N ARG A 91 -5.63 -6.36 9.23
CA ARG A 91 -4.45 -6.79 8.47
C ARG A 91 -3.23 -5.93 8.77
N ILE A 92 -3.39 -4.63 8.94
CA ILE A 92 -2.31 -3.72 9.35
C ILE A 92 -1.78 -4.15 10.72
N GLU A 93 -2.66 -4.31 11.70
CA GLU A 93 -2.30 -4.73 13.06
C GLU A 93 -1.59 -6.08 13.08
N GLN A 94 -2.10 -7.07 12.35
CA GLN A 94 -1.46 -8.38 12.24
C GLN A 94 -0.04 -8.27 11.71
N ARG A 95 0.21 -7.44 10.69
CA ARG A 95 1.56 -7.29 10.13
C ARG A 95 2.50 -6.50 11.03
N LEU A 96 2.00 -5.53 11.79
CA LEU A 96 2.81 -4.86 12.81
C LEU A 96 3.21 -5.83 13.94
N VAL A 97 2.32 -6.76 14.34
CA VAL A 97 2.58 -7.70 15.43
C VAL A 97 3.44 -8.90 15.00
N GLU A 98 3.14 -9.52 13.85
CA GLU A 98 3.94 -10.62 13.28
C GLU A 98 5.40 -10.22 13.11
N ASP A 99 5.65 -8.95 12.76
CA ASP A 99 7.00 -8.42 12.54
C ASP A 99 7.76 -8.06 13.83
N THR A 100 7.11 -8.08 15.01
CA THR A 100 7.79 -7.89 16.31
C THR A 100 8.41 -9.19 16.85
N GLN A 101 8.02 -10.36 16.32
CA GLN A 101 8.43 -11.67 16.84
C GLN A 101 9.60 -12.33 16.09
N ASN A 102 10.25 -11.65 15.14
CA ASN A 102 11.29 -12.23 14.29
C ASN A 102 12.60 -11.43 14.28
#